data_AF-A0A094FIM0-F1
#
_entry.id   AF-A0A094FIM0-F1
#
_cell.length_a   1.000
_cell.length_b   1.000
_cell.length_c   1.000
_cell.angle_alpha   90.00
_cell.angle_beta   90.00
_cell.angle_gamma   90.00
#
_symmetry.space_group_name_H-M   'P 1'
#
loop_
_entity.id
_entity.type
_entity.pdbx_description
1 polymer ?
#
loop_
_entity_poly.entity_id
_entity_poly.type
_entity_poly.pdbx_seq_one_letter_code
_entity_poly.pdbx_strand_id
1 'polypeptide(L)'
;MSTTNVIRNVAIAGASGDLGAPIIHALIESNIFKVTVLTRHSSTAQFPDSVRVIRVDYTSIPDLTAALSSQDAVISALTSDAMETQVPLIKASIAAGVKRFIPSEFSSNIDNPKSATLPVYQSKIEVHQLLKRLSSDHPLFTYTLIRNGPFLDWCLKKGFFVDFKAEITPFYDGGDRPFSTTTLATIGKAVVGVLQHLDETGNRLVFVHDLVTTQREILAMAEKLAPGRTWTPVEVSTADMEAVAQGKYANGMVDLGSSMGFLIRAVFGEGYGGEFEEVDNQLLGIPLKTNAELEELVGAALATKDIDPDINTAKAMNLTKVEILNQDIDPDGNTPSYYRMLVDKKHFKYITIDPGIYEVDDLCFPPILLELLPPFPTGTWNCGRISQTTGSPPFFASTSQETLPSISPLWHSKSYPCLSFEIGERLRANVYMAFSPQFEKPVVAKFARFEWEIGYYIAETQAYSWIQGHDIGPEFLAYLTEEGRVMGFLIEYVEGLHATISDLPACEAIVRRLHGLGVLHGDLNKHNFLISERGAVLIDFETAKRSDDIEGMEKEVEGLEGQLLDESGNGGVVVEADSPPV
;
A
#
# COMPACT_ATOMS: atom_id res chain seq x y z
N MET A 1 -37.50 -33.24 -15.10
CA MET A 1 -36.61 -32.72 -16.16
C MET A 1 -35.41 -32.15 -15.45
N SER A 2 -34.24 -32.76 -15.61
CA SER A 2 -33.00 -32.27 -15.01
C SER A 2 -32.66 -30.94 -15.65
N THR A 3 -32.79 -29.83 -14.92
CA THR A 3 -32.30 -28.53 -15.36
C THR A 3 -30.78 -28.63 -15.32
N THR A 4 -30.16 -28.83 -16.49
CA THR A 4 -28.70 -28.84 -16.63
C THR A 4 -28.14 -27.55 -16.03
N ASN A 5 -27.26 -27.69 -15.02
CA ASN A 5 -26.65 -26.61 -14.25
C ASN A 5 -25.59 -25.91 -15.11
N VAL A 6 -26.02 -25.20 -16.15
CA VAL A 6 -25.14 -24.57 -17.15
C VAL A 6 -25.01 -23.09 -16.85
N ILE A 7 -23.78 -22.58 -16.86
CA ILE A 7 -23.49 -21.14 -16.82
C ILE A 7 -23.62 -20.58 -18.24
N ARG A 8 -24.40 -19.51 -18.39
CA ARG A 8 -24.54 -18.78 -19.67
C ARG A 8 -24.25 -17.31 -19.52
N ASN A 9 -24.74 -16.67 -18.46
CA ASN A 9 -24.50 -15.26 -18.19
C ASN A 9 -23.39 -15.10 -17.16
N VAL A 10 -22.29 -14.46 -17.54
CA VAL A 10 -21.11 -14.29 -16.69
C VAL A 10 -20.85 -12.81 -16.49
N ALA A 11 -20.86 -12.36 -15.24
CA ALA A 11 -20.40 -11.02 -14.90
C ALA A 11 -18.94 -11.03 -14.44
N ILE A 12 -18.20 -9.99 -14.79
CA ILE A 12 -16.81 -9.79 -14.37
C ILE A 12 -16.61 -8.38 -13.79
N ALA A 13 -16.02 -8.31 -12.60
CA ALA A 13 -15.50 -7.10 -11.98
C ALA A 13 -13.99 -7.00 -12.23
N GLY A 14 -13.46 -5.79 -12.41
CA GLY A 14 -12.02 -5.59 -12.68
C GLY A 14 -11.60 -5.91 -14.13
N ALA A 15 -12.53 -5.88 -15.08
CA ALA A 15 -12.31 -6.32 -16.45
C ALA A 15 -11.27 -5.51 -17.25
N SER A 16 -10.95 -4.28 -16.83
CA SER A 16 -9.96 -3.42 -17.49
C SER A 16 -8.53 -3.61 -16.96
N GLY A 17 -8.33 -4.40 -15.90
CA GLY A 17 -7.00 -4.63 -15.32
C GLY A 17 -6.17 -5.63 -16.12
N ASP A 18 -4.88 -5.73 -15.79
CA ASP A 18 -3.89 -6.60 -16.45
C ASP A 18 -4.34 -8.07 -16.58
N LEU A 19 -5.07 -8.59 -15.58
CA LEU A 19 -5.65 -9.93 -15.62
C LEU A 19 -7.08 -9.97 -16.18
N GLY A 20 -7.88 -8.94 -15.90
CA GLY A 20 -9.29 -8.87 -16.31
C GLY A 20 -9.46 -8.89 -17.83
N ALA A 21 -8.59 -8.20 -18.56
CA ALA A 21 -8.64 -8.14 -20.02
C ALA A 21 -8.36 -9.50 -20.69
N PRO A 22 -7.32 -10.27 -20.33
CA PRO A 22 -7.14 -11.65 -20.77
C PRO A 22 -8.32 -12.57 -20.46
N ILE A 23 -8.93 -12.43 -19.28
CA ILE A 23 -10.13 -13.21 -18.92
C ILE A 23 -11.31 -12.85 -19.83
N ILE A 24 -11.56 -11.55 -20.07
CA ILE A 24 -12.67 -11.14 -20.93
C ILE A 24 -12.49 -11.66 -22.35
N HIS A 25 -11.24 -11.63 -22.85
CA HIS A 25 -10.89 -12.14 -24.17
C HIS A 25 -11.22 -13.62 -24.29
N ALA A 26 -10.76 -14.44 -23.34
CA ALA A 26 -11.03 -15.88 -23.33
C ALA A 26 -12.53 -16.20 -23.23
N LEU A 27 -13.28 -15.45 -22.40
CA LEU A 27 -14.73 -15.61 -22.29
C LEU A 27 -15.44 -15.33 -23.63
N ILE A 28 -15.06 -14.27 -24.34
CA ILE A 28 -15.62 -13.90 -25.65
C ILE A 28 -15.26 -14.95 -26.70
N GLU A 29 -13.97 -15.32 -26.80
CA GLU A 29 -13.49 -16.30 -27.78
C GLU A 29 -14.13 -17.68 -27.61
N SER A 30 -14.49 -18.05 -26.38
CA SER A 30 -15.17 -19.31 -26.10
C SER A 30 -16.51 -19.43 -26.85
N ASN A 31 -17.17 -18.32 -27.18
CA ASN A 31 -18.52 -18.27 -27.76
C ASN A 31 -19.59 -19.01 -26.93
N ILE A 32 -19.33 -19.28 -25.65
CA ILE A 32 -20.24 -20.01 -24.75
C ILE A 32 -21.06 -19.06 -23.89
N PHE A 33 -20.45 -17.96 -23.45
CA PHE A 33 -20.98 -17.06 -22.42
C PHE A 33 -21.43 -15.72 -22.98
N LYS A 34 -22.48 -15.16 -22.38
CA LYS A 34 -22.85 -13.75 -22.49
C LYS A 34 -22.15 -12.99 -21.37
N VAL A 35 -21.22 -12.12 -21.73
CA VAL A 35 -20.35 -11.42 -20.78
C VAL A 35 -20.95 -10.07 -20.38
N THR A 36 -21.02 -9.82 -19.08
CA THR A 36 -21.34 -8.50 -18.50
C THR A 36 -20.12 -7.96 -17.75
N VAL A 37 -19.68 -6.76 -18.08
CA VAL A 37 -18.64 -6.05 -17.33
C VAL A 37 -19.28 -5.17 -16.27
N LEU A 38 -18.82 -5.30 -15.03
CA LEU A 38 -19.10 -4.36 -13.95
C LEU A 38 -17.93 -3.37 -13.86
N THR A 39 -18.22 -2.08 -13.99
CA THR A 39 -17.20 -1.03 -13.88
C THR A 39 -17.67 0.11 -12.98
N ARG A 40 -16.73 0.86 -12.41
CA ARG A 40 -17.05 2.00 -11.53
C ARG A 40 -17.69 3.13 -12.36
N HIS A 41 -18.51 3.97 -11.73
CA HIS A 41 -19.10 5.13 -12.40
C HIS A 41 -18.05 6.08 -13.00
N SER A 42 -16.91 6.25 -12.33
CA SER A 42 -15.80 7.10 -12.74
C SER A 42 -14.91 6.50 -13.85
N SER A 43 -15.07 5.21 -14.19
CA SER A 43 -14.20 4.56 -15.15
C SER A 43 -14.45 5.04 -16.59
N THR A 44 -13.36 5.35 -17.29
CA THR A 44 -13.32 5.72 -18.71
C THR A 44 -12.93 4.57 -19.63
N ALA A 45 -12.70 3.36 -19.07
CA ALA A 45 -12.28 2.19 -19.83
C ALA A 45 -13.30 1.82 -20.92
N GLN A 46 -12.79 1.49 -22.09
CA GLN A 46 -13.61 1.03 -23.22
C GLN A 46 -13.56 -0.49 -23.34
N PHE A 47 -14.69 -1.08 -23.70
CA PHE A 47 -14.85 -2.52 -23.86
C PHE A 47 -15.44 -2.83 -25.24
N PRO A 48 -15.20 -4.02 -25.80
CA PRO A 48 -15.79 -4.42 -27.08
C PRO A 48 -17.32 -4.37 -27.06
N ASP A 49 -17.96 -4.04 -28.18
CA ASP A 49 -19.43 -4.01 -28.31
C ASP A 49 -20.11 -5.37 -28.03
N SER A 50 -19.34 -6.46 -28.06
CA SER A 50 -19.81 -7.81 -27.75
C SER A 50 -20.12 -8.05 -26.28
N VAL A 51 -19.70 -7.15 -25.37
CA VAL A 51 -19.97 -7.28 -23.93
C VAL A 51 -20.95 -6.21 -23.45
N ARG A 52 -21.77 -6.57 -22.46
CA ARG A 52 -22.67 -5.59 -21.81
C ARG A 52 -21.91 -4.89 -20.68
N VAL A 53 -21.86 -3.56 -20.68
CA VAL A 53 -21.22 -2.80 -19.60
C VAL A 53 -22.29 -2.25 -18.64
N ILE A 54 -22.13 -2.48 -17.35
CA ILE A 54 -22.97 -1.91 -16.28
C ILE A 54 -22.05 -1.13 -15.35
N ARG A 55 -22.41 0.14 -15.10
CA ARG A 55 -21.72 0.99 -14.12
C ARG A 55 -22.35 0.78 -12.75
N VAL A 56 -21.52 0.56 -11.74
CA VAL A 56 -21.96 0.25 -10.37
C VAL A 56 -21.13 0.98 -9.32
N ASP A 57 -21.73 1.17 -8.16
CA ASP A 57 -21.05 1.47 -6.89
C ASP A 57 -20.72 0.17 -6.15
N TYR A 58 -19.42 -0.15 -6.05
CA TYR A 58 -18.94 -1.37 -5.40
C TYR A 58 -19.17 -1.41 -3.88
N THR A 59 -19.51 -0.28 -3.25
CA THR A 59 -19.85 -0.22 -1.83
C THR A 59 -21.33 -0.54 -1.57
N SER A 60 -22.17 -0.49 -2.61
CA SER A 60 -23.62 -0.65 -2.52
C SER A 60 -24.08 -2.06 -2.89
N ILE A 61 -24.37 -2.89 -1.88
CA ILE A 61 -24.94 -4.24 -2.08
C ILE A 61 -26.23 -4.20 -2.92
N PRO A 62 -27.19 -3.27 -2.71
CA PRO A 62 -28.40 -3.21 -3.54
C PRO A 62 -28.11 -2.92 -5.02
N ASP A 63 -27.18 -2.01 -5.32
CA ASP A 63 -26.81 -1.66 -6.69
C ASP A 63 -26.13 -2.84 -7.40
N LEU A 64 -25.17 -3.46 -6.73
CA LEU A 64 -24.52 -4.69 -7.20
C LEU A 64 -25.55 -5.81 -7.41
N THR A 65 -26.51 -5.98 -6.50
CA THR A 65 -27.55 -7.03 -6.63
C THR A 65 -28.43 -6.79 -7.87
N ALA A 66 -28.80 -5.53 -8.13
CA ALA A 66 -29.57 -5.17 -9.31
C ALA A 66 -28.77 -5.44 -10.60
N ALA A 67 -27.49 -5.07 -10.63
CA ALA A 67 -26.59 -5.31 -11.76
C ALA A 67 -26.34 -6.81 -12.02
N LEU A 68 -26.30 -7.61 -10.94
CA LEU A 68 -26.10 -9.06 -10.99
C LEU A 68 -27.38 -9.86 -11.24
N SER A 69 -28.52 -9.20 -11.39
CA SER A 69 -29.76 -9.87 -11.75
C SER A 69 -29.61 -10.67 -13.05
N SER A 70 -30.08 -11.92 -13.02
CA SER A 70 -29.99 -12.88 -14.12
C SER A 70 -28.57 -13.30 -14.54
N GLN A 71 -27.55 -13.06 -13.70
CA GLN A 71 -26.20 -13.62 -13.91
C GLN A 71 -26.13 -15.03 -13.31
N ASP A 72 -25.46 -15.96 -14.01
CA ASP A 72 -25.25 -17.32 -13.51
C ASP A 72 -23.94 -17.43 -12.72
N ALA A 73 -22.90 -16.70 -13.13
CA ALA A 73 -21.59 -16.67 -12.49
C ALA A 73 -21.02 -15.26 -12.38
N VAL A 74 -20.17 -15.05 -11.39
CA VAL A 74 -19.43 -13.79 -11.18
C VAL A 74 -17.94 -14.09 -11.00
N ILE A 75 -17.10 -13.32 -11.69
CA ILE A 75 -15.64 -13.34 -11.59
C ILE A 75 -15.19 -12.01 -10.99
N SER A 76 -14.34 -12.05 -9.97
CA SER A 76 -13.64 -10.89 -9.45
C SER A 76 -12.20 -10.92 -9.92
N ALA A 77 -11.79 -9.90 -10.69
CA ALA A 77 -10.40 -9.64 -11.08
C ALA A 77 -9.95 -8.26 -10.54
N LEU A 78 -10.49 -7.85 -9.39
CA LEU A 78 -10.13 -6.60 -8.71
C LEU A 78 -8.75 -6.71 -8.05
N THR A 79 -7.99 -5.61 -7.99
CA THR A 79 -6.68 -5.53 -7.32
C THR A 79 -6.79 -5.70 -5.80
N SER A 80 -5.66 -5.88 -5.12
CA SER A 80 -5.53 -6.35 -3.73
C SER A 80 -6.07 -5.45 -2.60
N ASP A 81 -6.93 -4.46 -2.87
CA ASP A 81 -7.75 -3.77 -1.85
C ASP A 81 -9.00 -4.60 -1.49
N ALA A 82 -8.78 -5.91 -1.40
CA ALA A 82 -9.73 -6.91 -1.87
C ALA A 82 -10.73 -7.39 -0.81
N MET A 83 -10.83 -6.74 0.35
CA MET A 83 -11.85 -7.05 1.35
C MET A 83 -13.03 -6.08 1.29
N GLU A 84 -12.77 -4.78 1.33
CA GLU A 84 -13.81 -3.75 1.32
C GLU A 84 -14.66 -3.79 0.04
N THR A 85 -14.05 -4.15 -1.10
CA THR A 85 -14.73 -4.17 -2.40
C THR A 85 -15.28 -5.54 -2.79
N GLN A 86 -14.71 -6.64 -2.29
CA GLN A 86 -15.10 -7.99 -2.70
C GLN A 86 -16.22 -8.57 -1.84
N VAL A 87 -16.28 -8.22 -0.55
CA VAL A 87 -17.34 -8.69 0.35
C VAL A 87 -18.73 -8.22 -0.11
N PRO A 88 -18.96 -6.93 -0.47
CA PRO A 88 -20.23 -6.50 -1.05
C PRO A 88 -20.60 -7.27 -2.32
N LEU A 89 -19.62 -7.54 -3.19
CA LEU A 89 -19.83 -8.28 -4.43
C LEU A 89 -20.25 -9.74 -4.19
N ILE A 90 -19.64 -10.41 -3.21
CA ILE A 90 -20.02 -11.77 -2.80
C ILE A 90 -21.45 -11.78 -2.27
N LYS A 91 -21.78 -10.87 -1.34
CA LYS A 91 -23.13 -10.77 -0.75
C LYS A 91 -24.19 -10.47 -1.81
N ALA A 92 -23.90 -9.54 -2.72
CA ALA A 92 -24.78 -9.22 -3.84
C ALA A 92 -24.96 -10.38 -4.81
N SER A 93 -23.91 -11.17 -5.06
CA SER A 93 -23.98 -12.38 -5.88
C SER A 93 -24.95 -13.40 -5.29
N ILE A 94 -24.87 -13.65 -3.98
CA ILE A 94 -25.81 -14.53 -3.27
C ILE A 94 -27.24 -13.97 -3.35
N ALA A 95 -27.43 -12.68 -3.07
CA ALA A 95 -28.73 -12.03 -3.11
C ALA A 95 -29.38 -12.06 -4.51
N ALA A 96 -28.57 -11.98 -5.57
CA ALA A 96 -29.01 -12.07 -6.96
C ALA A 96 -29.25 -13.51 -7.45
N GLY A 97 -28.91 -14.53 -6.64
CA GLY A 97 -29.07 -15.94 -7.01
C GLY A 97 -27.98 -16.48 -7.95
N VAL A 98 -26.79 -15.90 -7.93
CA VAL A 98 -25.61 -16.39 -8.67
C VAL A 98 -25.23 -17.79 -8.20
N LYS A 99 -24.88 -18.67 -9.13
CA LYS A 99 -24.56 -20.08 -8.85
C LYS A 99 -23.07 -20.30 -8.57
N ARG A 100 -22.19 -19.54 -9.24
CA ARG A 100 -20.74 -19.67 -9.13
C ARG A 100 -20.06 -18.32 -8.92
N PHE A 101 -19.21 -18.23 -7.90
CA PHE A 101 -18.31 -17.10 -7.69
C PHE A 101 -16.85 -17.52 -7.84
N ILE A 102 -16.07 -16.75 -8.61
CA ILE A 102 -14.61 -16.90 -8.72
C ILE A 102 -14.01 -15.63 -8.11
N PRO A 103 -13.44 -15.68 -6.89
CA PRO A 103 -12.83 -14.53 -6.24
C PRO A 103 -11.56 -14.07 -6.95
N SER A 104 -11.07 -12.89 -6.56
CA SER A 104 -9.76 -12.34 -6.98
C SER A 104 -8.65 -13.07 -6.25
N GLU A 105 -8.51 -14.34 -6.57
CA GLU A 105 -7.60 -15.26 -5.91
C GLU A 105 -6.28 -15.35 -6.67
N PHE A 106 -6.29 -15.88 -7.90
CA PHE A 106 -5.22 -15.89 -8.90
C PHE A 106 -3.79 -15.75 -8.35
N SER A 107 -3.41 -16.65 -7.43
CA SER A 107 -2.24 -16.51 -6.56
C SER A 107 -1.35 -17.76 -6.55
N SER A 108 -0.23 -17.66 -5.83
CA SER A 108 0.63 -18.79 -5.42
C SER A 108 -0.10 -19.77 -4.50
N ASN A 109 0.56 -20.86 -4.11
CA ASN A 109 0.01 -21.84 -3.17
C ASN A 109 -0.07 -21.29 -1.74
N ILE A 110 -1.10 -20.48 -1.44
CA ILE A 110 -1.31 -19.90 -0.10
C ILE A 110 -1.86 -20.91 0.92
N ASP A 111 -2.18 -22.13 0.49
CA ASP A 111 -2.52 -23.25 1.39
C ASP A 111 -1.25 -23.93 1.95
N ASN A 112 -0.08 -23.63 1.39
CA ASN A 112 1.21 -24.00 1.98
C ASN A 112 1.41 -23.25 3.33
N PRO A 113 1.80 -23.95 4.42
CA PRO A 113 1.91 -23.33 5.75
C PRO A 113 2.87 -22.14 5.83
N LYS A 114 3.95 -22.10 5.03
CA LYS A 114 4.88 -20.96 5.02
C LYS A 114 4.36 -19.80 4.18
N SER A 115 3.73 -20.08 3.04
CA SER A 115 3.11 -19.02 2.24
C SER A 115 1.92 -18.39 2.98
N ALA A 116 1.16 -19.20 3.72
CA ALA A 116 0.03 -18.74 4.52
C ALA A 116 0.41 -17.73 5.62
N THR A 117 1.67 -17.68 6.07
CA THR A 117 2.12 -16.70 7.08
C THR A 117 2.49 -15.35 6.49
N LEU A 118 2.57 -15.21 5.16
CA LEU A 118 2.96 -13.96 4.52
C LEU A 118 1.80 -12.94 4.61
N PRO A 119 2.04 -11.71 5.12
CA PRO A 119 0.99 -10.71 5.31
C PRO A 119 0.18 -10.37 4.04
N VAL A 120 0.82 -10.38 2.87
CA VAL A 120 0.17 -10.10 1.56
C VAL A 120 -1.01 -11.03 1.25
N TYR A 121 -1.06 -12.23 1.85
CA TYR A 121 -2.10 -13.22 1.57
C TYR A 121 -3.22 -13.28 2.61
N GLN A 122 -3.12 -12.54 3.73
CA GLN A 122 -4.12 -12.64 4.81
C GLN A 122 -5.52 -12.26 4.33
N SER A 123 -5.66 -11.17 3.57
CA SER A 123 -6.95 -10.76 3.00
C SER A 123 -7.58 -11.83 2.09
N LYS A 124 -6.77 -12.57 1.32
CA LYS A 124 -7.24 -13.68 0.47
C LYS A 124 -7.68 -14.88 1.32
N ILE A 125 -6.92 -15.20 2.37
CA ILE A 125 -7.26 -16.27 3.32
C ILE A 125 -8.61 -15.96 3.99
N GLU A 126 -8.85 -14.72 4.41
CA GLU A 126 -10.10 -14.29 5.00
C GLU A 126 -11.28 -14.39 4.03
N VAL A 127 -11.09 -13.99 2.76
CA VAL A 127 -12.10 -14.16 1.70
C VAL A 127 -12.41 -15.64 1.44
N HIS A 128 -11.39 -16.52 1.43
CA HIS A 128 -11.61 -17.97 1.33
C HIS A 128 -12.47 -18.47 2.50
N GLN A 129 -12.13 -18.12 3.74
CA GLN A 129 -12.90 -18.53 4.92
C GLN A 129 -14.35 -18.02 4.85
N LEU A 130 -14.56 -16.80 4.37
CA LEU A 130 -15.89 -16.23 4.14
C LEU A 130 -16.68 -17.03 3.10
N LEU A 131 -16.11 -17.31 1.93
CA LEU A 131 -16.76 -18.09 0.87
C LEU A 131 -17.12 -19.50 1.32
N LYS A 132 -16.24 -20.16 2.09
CA LYS A 132 -16.50 -21.48 2.67
C LYS A 132 -17.69 -21.47 3.62
N ARG A 133 -17.81 -20.45 4.48
CA ARG A 133 -18.98 -20.27 5.35
C ARG A 133 -20.25 -20.02 4.53
N LEU A 134 -20.22 -19.02 3.63
CA LEU A 134 -21.39 -18.63 2.86
C LEU A 134 -21.91 -19.72 1.92
N SER A 135 -21.04 -20.50 1.27
CA SER A 135 -21.47 -21.64 0.45
C SER A 135 -22.10 -22.76 1.27
N SER A 136 -21.74 -22.90 2.56
CA SER A 136 -22.39 -23.85 3.47
C SER A 136 -23.81 -23.38 3.84
N ASP A 137 -24.00 -22.07 4.03
CA ASP A 137 -25.29 -21.46 4.37
C ASP A 137 -26.22 -21.32 3.14
N HIS A 138 -25.65 -21.31 1.94
CA HIS A 138 -26.37 -21.12 0.68
C HIS A 138 -26.05 -22.26 -0.31
N PRO A 139 -26.74 -23.41 -0.25
CA PRO A 139 -26.37 -24.62 -1.03
C PRO A 139 -26.39 -24.48 -2.57
N LEU A 140 -27.05 -23.44 -3.10
CA LEU A 140 -27.07 -23.13 -4.54
C LEU A 140 -25.92 -22.22 -4.98
N PHE A 141 -25.19 -21.64 -4.03
CA PHE A 141 -24.04 -20.77 -4.27
C PHE A 141 -22.75 -21.57 -4.05
N THR A 142 -21.93 -21.65 -5.09
CA THR A 142 -20.63 -22.30 -5.05
C THR A 142 -19.51 -21.33 -5.37
N TYR A 143 -18.30 -21.64 -4.94
CA TYR A 143 -17.10 -20.88 -5.31
C TYR A 143 -16.01 -21.77 -5.90
N THR A 144 -15.07 -21.20 -6.63
CA THR A 144 -13.84 -21.89 -7.07
C THR A 144 -12.64 -20.99 -6.85
N LEU A 145 -11.60 -21.50 -6.17
CA LEU A 145 -10.34 -20.79 -5.99
C LEU A 145 -9.34 -21.25 -7.04
N ILE A 146 -8.72 -20.34 -7.77
CA ILE A 146 -7.75 -20.66 -8.83
C ILE A 146 -6.33 -20.33 -8.34
N ARG A 147 -5.47 -21.35 -8.28
CA ARG A 147 -4.04 -21.26 -7.98
C ARG A 147 -3.27 -21.41 -9.28
N ASN A 148 -2.76 -20.31 -9.82
CA ASN A 148 -2.10 -20.30 -11.12
C ASN A 148 -0.63 -19.87 -11.06
N GLY A 149 -0.12 -19.55 -9.87
CA GLY A 149 1.23 -19.04 -9.71
C GLY A 149 1.40 -17.65 -10.35
N PRO A 150 2.64 -17.22 -10.62
CA PRO A 150 2.90 -15.95 -11.27
C PRO A 150 2.44 -15.91 -12.74
N PHE A 151 2.16 -14.71 -13.22
CA PHE A 151 1.76 -14.45 -14.61
C PHE A 151 3.03 -14.26 -15.45
N LEU A 152 3.59 -15.34 -16.01
CA LEU A 152 4.95 -15.36 -16.56
C LEU A 152 5.21 -14.23 -17.57
N ASP A 153 4.33 -14.09 -18.56
CA ASP A 153 4.44 -13.09 -19.62
C ASP A 153 4.44 -11.65 -19.08
N TRP A 154 3.62 -11.39 -18.06
CA TRP A 154 3.61 -10.11 -17.36
C TRP A 154 4.87 -9.90 -16.50
N CYS A 155 5.30 -10.91 -15.73
CA CYS A 155 6.51 -10.85 -14.91
C CYS A 155 7.79 -10.67 -15.74
N LEU A 156 7.88 -11.32 -16.91
CA LEU A 156 9.00 -11.15 -17.85
C LEU A 156 9.00 -9.74 -18.47
N LYS A 157 7.82 -9.23 -18.85
CA LYS A 157 7.69 -7.87 -19.40
C LYS A 157 8.08 -6.79 -18.36
N LYS A 158 7.70 -6.99 -17.10
CA LYS A 158 8.01 -6.07 -15.99
C LYS A 158 9.40 -6.27 -15.37
N GLY A 159 10.16 -7.28 -15.82
CA GLY A 159 11.50 -7.56 -15.31
C GLY A 159 11.55 -8.10 -13.87
N PHE A 160 10.43 -8.61 -13.35
CA PHE A 160 10.36 -9.08 -11.96
C PHE A 160 11.14 -10.36 -11.71
N PHE A 161 11.32 -11.22 -12.72
CA PHE A 161 12.02 -12.50 -12.58
C PHE A 161 13.38 -12.49 -13.26
N VAL A 162 13.45 -11.98 -14.49
CA VAL A 162 14.70 -11.70 -15.17
C VAL A 162 14.56 -10.32 -15.79
N ASP A 163 15.41 -9.38 -15.38
CA ASP A 163 15.38 -8.04 -15.99
C ASP A 163 16.15 -8.07 -17.30
N PHE A 164 15.40 -8.16 -18.39
CA PHE A 164 15.94 -8.10 -19.73
C PHE A 164 16.34 -6.68 -20.16
N LYS A 165 16.03 -5.63 -19.41
CA LYS A 165 16.34 -4.24 -19.76
C LYS A 165 17.70 -3.82 -19.19
N ALA A 166 18.02 -4.18 -17.94
CA ALA A 166 19.30 -3.88 -17.33
C ALA A 166 20.43 -4.86 -17.72
N GLU A 167 21.67 -4.45 -17.45
CA GLU A 167 22.85 -5.32 -17.50
C GLU A 167 22.94 -6.26 -16.29
N ILE A 168 22.15 -6.02 -15.25
CA ILE A 168 22.12 -6.80 -14.00
C ILE A 168 20.72 -7.35 -13.80
N THR A 169 20.62 -8.62 -13.42
CA THR A 169 19.33 -9.27 -13.17
C THR A 169 19.35 -10.01 -11.83
N PRO A 170 18.26 -10.01 -11.03
CA PRO A 170 18.23 -10.76 -9.79
C PRO A 170 18.14 -12.26 -10.06
N PHE A 171 18.86 -13.07 -9.28
CA PHE A 171 18.63 -14.50 -9.07
C PHE A 171 18.19 -14.71 -7.63
N TYR A 172 16.96 -15.18 -7.47
CA TYR A 172 16.35 -15.37 -6.17
C TYR A 172 16.75 -16.73 -5.61
N ASP A 173 17.43 -16.72 -4.48
CA ASP A 173 17.97 -17.92 -3.82
C ASP A 173 18.70 -18.87 -4.80
N GLY A 174 19.56 -18.34 -5.68
CA GLY A 174 20.32 -19.10 -6.67
C GLY A 174 19.68 -19.20 -8.06
N GLY A 175 18.38 -18.93 -8.21
CA GLY A 175 17.69 -18.96 -9.51
C GLY A 175 17.49 -20.35 -10.14
N ASP A 176 17.91 -21.42 -9.47
CA ASP A 176 17.81 -22.83 -9.90
C ASP A 176 16.49 -23.50 -9.51
N ARG A 177 15.69 -22.88 -8.66
CA ARG A 177 14.47 -23.51 -8.12
C ARG A 177 13.37 -23.52 -9.20
N PRO A 178 12.81 -24.70 -9.53
CA PRO A 178 11.66 -24.77 -10.41
C PRO A 178 10.45 -24.08 -9.77
N PHE A 179 9.66 -23.40 -10.58
CA PHE A 179 8.38 -22.84 -10.15
C PHE A 179 7.32 -23.05 -11.22
N SER A 180 6.09 -23.30 -10.78
CA SER A 180 4.91 -23.39 -11.63
C SER A 180 4.43 -22.00 -11.99
N THR A 181 4.09 -21.78 -13.26
CA THR A 181 3.70 -20.46 -13.77
C THR A 181 2.67 -20.57 -14.87
N THR A 182 1.96 -19.48 -15.13
CA THR A 182 0.95 -19.40 -16.21
C THR A 182 1.14 -18.15 -17.04
N THR A 183 0.80 -18.22 -18.32
CA THR A 183 0.55 -17.01 -19.10
C THR A 183 -0.83 -16.41 -18.76
N LEU A 184 -0.97 -15.09 -18.87
CA LEU A 184 -2.25 -14.39 -18.71
C LEU A 184 -3.37 -15.01 -19.58
N ALA A 185 -3.03 -15.40 -20.81
CA ALA A 185 -3.95 -16.07 -21.73
C ALA A 185 -4.42 -17.45 -21.20
N THR A 186 -3.54 -18.22 -20.57
CA THR A 186 -3.90 -19.51 -19.95
C THR A 186 -4.84 -19.32 -18.77
N ILE A 187 -4.63 -18.27 -17.95
CA ILE A 187 -5.53 -18.00 -16.81
C ILE A 187 -6.96 -17.72 -17.31
N GLY A 188 -7.11 -16.96 -18.40
CA GLY A 188 -8.41 -16.76 -19.04
C GLY A 188 -9.06 -18.09 -19.48
N LYS A 189 -8.30 -19.01 -20.08
CA LYS A 189 -8.79 -20.34 -20.44
C LYS A 189 -9.15 -21.19 -19.23
N ALA A 190 -8.39 -21.10 -18.14
CA ALA A 190 -8.68 -21.82 -16.89
C ALA A 190 -10.02 -21.35 -16.29
N VAL A 191 -10.30 -20.04 -16.31
CA VAL A 191 -11.60 -19.50 -15.91
C VAL A 191 -12.74 -20.07 -16.77
N VAL A 192 -12.56 -20.13 -18.10
CA VAL A 192 -13.53 -20.77 -19.01
C VAL A 192 -13.76 -22.23 -18.64
N GLY A 193 -12.70 -23.01 -18.43
CA GLY A 193 -12.78 -24.41 -18.01
C GLY A 193 -13.53 -24.59 -16.69
N VAL A 194 -13.24 -23.76 -15.68
CA VAL A 194 -13.94 -23.78 -14.38
C VAL A 194 -15.44 -23.55 -14.55
N LEU A 195 -15.83 -22.60 -15.41
CA LEU A 195 -17.24 -22.29 -15.68
C LEU A 195 -17.95 -23.35 -16.55
N GLN A 196 -17.21 -24.28 -17.17
CA GLN A 196 -17.76 -25.42 -17.89
C GLN A 196 -17.88 -26.68 -17.02
N HIS A 197 -17.06 -26.80 -15.97
CA HIS A 197 -16.98 -27.96 -15.08
C HIS A 197 -17.54 -27.64 -13.69
N LEU A 198 -18.82 -27.29 -13.63
CA LEU A 198 -19.44 -26.76 -12.40
C LEU A 198 -19.40 -27.76 -11.25
N ASP A 199 -19.76 -29.01 -11.51
CA ASP A 199 -19.86 -30.01 -10.45
C ASP A 199 -18.46 -30.41 -9.95
N GLU A 200 -17.48 -30.49 -10.84
CA GLU A 200 -16.12 -30.93 -10.54
C GLU A 200 -15.27 -29.85 -9.85
N THR A 201 -15.59 -28.56 -10.05
CA THR A 201 -14.82 -27.41 -9.54
C THR A 201 -15.52 -26.62 -8.44
N GLY A 202 -16.74 -27.02 -8.04
CA GLY A 202 -17.51 -26.33 -7.01
C GLY A 202 -16.93 -26.52 -5.59
N ASN A 203 -16.88 -25.43 -4.83
CA ASN A 203 -16.46 -25.36 -3.42
C ASN A 203 -15.07 -25.94 -3.15
N ARG A 204 -14.15 -25.76 -4.10
CA ARG A 204 -12.78 -26.24 -3.98
C ARG A 204 -11.78 -25.31 -4.63
N LEU A 205 -10.52 -25.63 -4.35
CA LEU A 205 -9.35 -25.11 -5.04
C LEU A 205 -9.08 -25.92 -6.32
N VAL A 206 -8.55 -25.23 -7.32
CA VAL A 206 -7.97 -25.81 -8.53
C VAL A 206 -6.57 -25.25 -8.75
N PHE A 207 -5.63 -26.11 -9.10
CA PHE A 207 -4.27 -25.75 -9.45
C PHE A 207 -4.09 -25.80 -10.96
N VAL A 208 -3.42 -24.80 -11.53
CA VAL A 208 -3.15 -24.73 -12.97
C VAL A 208 -1.77 -24.15 -13.21
N HIS A 209 -1.03 -24.73 -14.15
CA HIS A 209 0.16 -24.13 -14.72
C HIS A 209 0.20 -24.38 -16.23
N ASP A 210 0.91 -23.58 -17.01
CA ASP A 210 1.25 -23.98 -18.38
C ASP A 210 2.74 -24.23 -18.56
N LEU A 211 3.57 -23.85 -17.58
CA LEU A 211 5.01 -24.08 -17.55
C LEU A 211 5.50 -24.38 -16.13
N VAL A 212 6.58 -25.16 -16.07
CA VAL A 212 7.49 -25.24 -14.93
C VAL A 212 8.88 -24.89 -15.45
N THR A 213 9.53 -23.90 -14.85
CA THR A 213 10.82 -23.36 -15.32
C THR A 213 11.63 -22.81 -14.16
N THR A 214 12.89 -22.44 -14.42
CA THR A 214 13.80 -21.74 -13.51
C THR A 214 14.22 -20.37 -14.07
N GLN A 215 14.74 -19.47 -13.22
CA GLN A 215 15.31 -18.20 -13.68
C GLN A 215 16.53 -18.43 -14.59
N ARG A 216 17.32 -19.48 -14.31
CA ARG A 216 18.48 -19.84 -15.14
C ARG A 216 18.10 -20.29 -16.53
N GLU A 217 17.05 -21.11 -16.68
CA GLU A 217 16.56 -21.52 -18.00
C GLU A 217 16.06 -20.33 -18.80
N ILE A 218 15.29 -19.44 -18.16
CA ILE A 218 14.82 -18.19 -18.79
C ILE A 218 15.99 -17.33 -19.25
N LEU A 219 17.00 -17.13 -18.38
CA LEU A 219 18.16 -16.33 -18.74
C LEU A 219 19.00 -16.96 -19.86
N ALA A 220 19.22 -18.28 -19.81
CA ALA A 220 19.94 -19.00 -20.86
C ALA A 220 19.24 -18.90 -22.23
N MET A 221 17.91 -18.92 -22.26
CA MET A 221 17.14 -18.64 -23.48
C MET A 221 17.33 -17.20 -23.96
N ALA A 222 17.36 -16.23 -23.05
CA ALA A 222 17.59 -14.83 -23.41
C ALA A 222 18.98 -14.59 -24.01
N GLU A 223 20.02 -15.20 -23.42
CA GLU A 223 21.41 -15.17 -23.94
C GLU A 223 21.52 -15.81 -25.33
N LYS A 224 20.82 -16.93 -25.54
CA LYS A 224 20.74 -17.59 -26.85
C LYS A 224 20.08 -16.67 -27.90
N LEU A 225 19.00 -15.99 -27.52
CA LEU A 225 18.21 -15.13 -28.42
C LEU A 225 18.89 -13.79 -28.72
N ALA A 226 19.74 -13.31 -27.83
CA ALA A 226 20.43 -12.03 -27.97
C ALA A 226 21.94 -12.17 -27.66
N PRO A 227 22.74 -12.85 -28.52
CA PRO A 227 24.15 -13.16 -28.26
C PRO A 227 25.08 -11.94 -28.17
N GLY A 228 24.58 -10.74 -28.45
CA GLY A 228 25.31 -9.47 -28.29
C GLY A 228 24.97 -8.71 -27.00
N ARG A 229 24.09 -9.26 -26.14
CA ARG A 229 23.71 -8.70 -24.85
C ARG A 229 24.23 -9.60 -23.74
N THR A 230 24.65 -8.97 -22.65
CA THR A 230 25.13 -9.69 -21.46
C THR A 230 24.28 -9.26 -20.28
N TRP A 231 23.86 -10.25 -19.49
CA TRP A 231 23.21 -10.02 -18.21
C TRP A 231 24.08 -10.62 -17.12
N THR A 232 24.32 -9.84 -16.08
CA THR A 232 25.08 -10.24 -14.91
C THR A 232 24.09 -10.61 -13.81
N PRO A 233 23.86 -11.91 -13.53
CA PRO A 233 23.00 -12.28 -12.44
C PRO A 233 23.61 -11.87 -11.09
N VAL A 234 22.78 -11.33 -10.21
CA VAL A 234 23.13 -11.02 -8.81
C VAL A 234 22.28 -11.85 -7.88
N GLU A 235 22.92 -12.49 -6.91
CA GLU A 235 22.21 -13.30 -5.92
C GLU A 235 21.40 -12.38 -4.98
N VAL A 236 20.12 -12.70 -4.82
CA VAL A 236 19.18 -11.99 -3.96
C VAL A 236 18.52 -12.99 -3.03
N SER A 237 18.67 -12.77 -1.72
CA SER A 237 18.00 -13.54 -0.67
C SER A 237 16.51 -13.20 -0.65
N THR A 238 15.65 -14.18 -0.92
CA THR A 238 14.21 -13.96 -0.82
C THR A 238 13.76 -13.75 0.63
N ALA A 239 14.50 -14.30 1.60
CA ALA A 239 14.25 -14.05 3.02
C ALA A 239 14.55 -12.59 3.40
N ASP A 240 15.59 -11.98 2.83
CA ASP A 240 15.91 -10.57 3.07
C ASP A 240 14.83 -9.68 2.44
N MET A 241 14.33 -10.04 1.26
CA MET A 241 13.21 -9.35 0.63
C MET A 241 11.92 -9.46 1.46
N GLU A 242 11.65 -10.63 2.03
CA GLU A 242 10.53 -10.85 2.97
C GLU A 242 10.65 -9.92 4.19
N ALA A 243 11.85 -9.82 4.79
CA ALA A 243 12.10 -8.94 5.93
C ALA A 243 11.92 -7.45 5.58
N VAL A 244 12.37 -7.03 4.39
CA VAL A 244 12.13 -5.66 3.89
C VAL A 244 10.64 -5.41 3.69
N ALA A 245 9.90 -6.36 3.12
CA ALA A 245 8.46 -6.25 2.94
C ALA A 245 7.71 -6.19 4.28
N GLN A 246 8.13 -6.97 5.28
CA GLN A 246 7.65 -6.88 6.67
C GLN A 246 7.85 -5.48 7.24
N GLY A 247 9.05 -4.91 7.11
CA GLY A 247 9.32 -3.55 7.56
C GLY A 247 8.44 -2.50 6.86
N LYS A 248 8.16 -2.66 5.56
CA LYS A 248 7.28 -1.76 4.82
C LYS A 248 5.83 -1.86 5.30
N TYR A 249 5.29 -3.07 5.45
CA TYR A 249 3.94 -3.28 5.96
C TYR A 249 3.77 -2.78 7.39
N ALA A 250 4.78 -2.98 8.26
CA ALA A 250 4.76 -2.47 9.64
C ALA A 250 4.68 -0.93 9.69
N ASN A 251 5.17 -0.25 8.65
CA ASN A 251 5.08 1.20 8.49
C ASN A 251 3.81 1.67 7.74
N GLY A 252 2.84 0.77 7.51
CA GLY A 252 1.59 1.08 6.82
C GLY A 252 1.71 1.21 5.30
N MET A 253 2.85 0.85 4.70
CA MET A 253 3.02 0.83 3.25
C MET A 253 2.51 -0.51 2.68
N VAL A 254 1.26 -0.49 2.22
CA VAL A 254 0.57 -1.67 1.68
C VAL A 254 0.24 -1.42 0.21
N ASP A 255 1.24 -1.61 -0.64
CA ASP A 255 1.16 -1.47 -2.10
C ASP A 255 1.88 -2.65 -2.80
N LEU A 256 1.79 -2.74 -4.12
CA LEU A 256 2.39 -3.84 -4.90
C LEU A 256 3.92 -3.95 -4.68
N GLY A 257 4.64 -2.83 -4.69
CA GLY A 257 6.09 -2.81 -4.49
C GLY A 257 6.51 -3.19 -3.08
N SER A 258 5.75 -2.76 -2.09
CA SER A 258 5.91 -3.18 -0.71
C SER A 258 5.62 -4.66 -0.52
N SER A 259 4.74 -5.23 -1.36
CA SER A 259 4.35 -6.64 -1.35
C SER A 259 5.31 -7.57 -2.10
N MET A 260 6.15 -7.05 -3.01
CA MET A 260 7.01 -7.86 -3.88
C MET A 260 7.91 -8.83 -3.11
N GLY A 261 8.42 -8.45 -1.94
CA GLY A 261 9.24 -9.36 -1.14
C GLY A 261 8.50 -10.62 -0.71
N PHE A 262 7.23 -10.48 -0.33
CA PHE A 262 6.37 -11.62 -0.01
C PHE A 262 6.04 -12.47 -1.25
N LEU A 263 5.73 -11.83 -2.38
CA LEU A 263 5.37 -12.54 -3.62
C LEU A 263 6.55 -13.35 -4.17
N ILE A 264 7.74 -12.73 -4.24
CA ILE A 264 8.99 -13.40 -4.64
C ILE A 264 9.34 -14.53 -3.67
N ARG A 265 9.20 -14.30 -2.36
CA ARG A 265 9.40 -15.34 -1.35
C ARG A 265 8.46 -16.54 -1.54
N ALA A 266 7.19 -16.29 -1.86
CA ALA A 266 6.22 -17.36 -2.09
C ALA A 266 6.55 -18.21 -3.34
N VAL A 267 7.14 -17.60 -4.37
CA VAL A 267 7.50 -18.28 -5.62
C VAL A 267 8.84 -19.03 -5.51
N PHE A 268 9.88 -18.37 -5.00
CA PHE A 268 11.25 -18.92 -5.04
C PHE A 268 11.74 -19.42 -3.69
N GLY A 269 11.12 -19.05 -2.58
CA GLY A 269 11.56 -19.44 -1.24
C GLY A 269 11.43 -20.95 -0.98
N GLU A 270 12.42 -21.51 -0.28
CA GLU A 270 12.43 -22.93 0.04
C GLU A 270 11.23 -23.38 0.88
N GLY A 271 10.45 -24.31 0.33
CA GLY A 271 9.30 -24.89 1.02
C GLY A 271 8.06 -23.99 1.06
N TYR A 272 8.03 -22.89 0.30
CA TYR A 272 6.85 -22.02 0.15
C TYR A 272 5.86 -22.53 -0.92
N GLY A 273 6.20 -23.58 -1.66
CA GLY A 273 5.28 -24.24 -2.60
C GLY A 273 5.16 -23.55 -3.96
N GLY A 274 6.27 -22.98 -4.46
CA GLY A 274 6.33 -22.34 -5.77
C GLY A 274 6.16 -23.30 -6.96
N GLU A 275 6.53 -24.58 -6.81
CA GLU A 275 6.24 -25.64 -7.76
C GLU A 275 5.00 -26.42 -7.29
N PHE A 276 4.00 -26.56 -8.15
CA PHE A 276 2.77 -27.30 -7.86
C PHE A 276 3.00 -28.80 -8.11
N GLU A 277 2.69 -29.62 -7.11
CA GLU A 277 2.83 -31.08 -7.21
C GLU A 277 1.75 -31.72 -8.08
N GLU A 278 0.52 -31.22 -7.98
CA GLU A 278 -0.64 -31.69 -8.72
C GLU A 278 -1.38 -30.49 -9.35
N VAL A 279 -1.87 -30.67 -10.58
CA VAL A 279 -2.62 -29.64 -11.33
C VAL A 279 -3.88 -30.23 -11.97
N ASP A 280 -4.92 -29.41 -12.07
CA ASP A 280 -6.22 -29.74 -12.67
C ASP A 280 -6.24 -29.45 -14.19
N ASN A 281 -5.08 -29.30 -14.82
CA ASN A 281 -4.92 -28.98 -16.25
C ASN A 281 -5.79 -29.87 -17.17
N GLN A 282 -5.79 -31.18 -16.94
CA GLN A 282 -6.57 -32.12 -17.76
C GLN A 282 -8.08 -31.87 -17.64
N LEU A 283 -8.57 -31.60 -16.42
CA LEU A 283 -9.97 -31.28 -16.17
C LEU A 283 -10.36 -29.97 -16.88
N LEU A 284 -9.48 -28.97 -16.83
CA LEU A 284 -9.72 -27.64 -17.38
C LEU A 284 -9.37 -27.51 -18.88
N GLY A 285 -8.85 -28.56 -19.51
CA GLY A 285 -8.42 -28.55 -20.91
C GLY A 285 -7.20 -27.64 -21.18
N ILE A 286 -6.31 -27.47 -20.20
CA ILE A 286 -5.12 -26.62 -20.28
C ILE A 286 -3.89 -27.45 -20.64
N PRO A 287 -3.34 -27.32 -21.87
CA PRO A 287 -2.11 -28.00 -22.25
C PRO A 287 -0.89 -27.33 -21.61
N LEU A 288 0.15 -28.12 -21.36
CA LEU A 288 1.47 -27.58 -21.03
C LEU A 288 2.10 -26.99 -22.30
N LYS A 289 2.80 -25.87 -22.12
CA LYS A 289 3.61 -25.24 -23.14
C LYS A 289 4.94 -25.95 -23.30
N THR A 290 5.48 -25.87 -24.51
CA THR A 290 6.79 -26.41 -24.85
C THR A 290 7.91 -25.40 -24.57
N ASN A 291 9.16 -25.88 -24.50
CA ASN A 291 10.32 -24.99 -24.42
C ASN A 291 10.43 -24.01 -25.58
N ALA A 292 9.92 -24.36 -26.77
CA ALA A 292 9.87 -23.45 -27.91
C ALA A 292 8.91 -22.27 -27.66
N GLU A 293 7.75 -22.52 -27.06
CA GLU A 293 6.82 -21.46 -26.67
C GLU A 293 7.38 -20.61 -25.52
N LEU A 294 8.12 -21.18 -24.58
CA LEU A 294 8.84 -20.40 -23.57
C LEU A 294 9.91 -19.50 -24.22
N GLU A 295 10.68 -20.01 -25.17
CA GLU A 295 11.64 -19.22 -25.94
C GLU A 295 10.96 -18.08 -26.71
N GLU A 296 9.76 -18.30 -27.27
CA GLU A 296 8.94 -17.24 -27.88
C GLU A 296 8.51 -16.16 -26.87
N LEU A 297 8.09 -16.54 -25.66
CA LEU A 297 7.75 -15.59 -24.59
C LEU A 297 8.95 -14.74 -24.17
N VAL A 298 10.12 -15.37 -24.01
CA VAL A 298 11.38 -14.68 -23.70
C VAL A 298 11.75 -13.75 -24.85
N GLY A 299 11.65 -14.21 -26.10
CA GLY A 299 11.88 -13.40 -27.29
C GLY A 299 10.96 -12.18 -27.39
N ALA A 300 9.67 -12.35 -27.05
CA ALA A 300 8.72 -11.25 -27.00
C ALA A 300 9.08 -10.21 -25.94
N ALA A 301 9.47 -10.65 -24.73
CA ALA A 301 9.91 -9.77 -23.66
C ALA A 301 11.26 -9.06 -23.97
N LEU A 302 12.14 -9.69 -24.75
CA LEU A 302 13.35 -9.05 -25.27
C LEU A 302 13.06 -8.03 -26.38
N ALA A 303 12.03 -8.27 -27.19
CA ALA A 303 11.67 -7.44 -28.34
C ALA A 303 10.84 -6.21 -27.97
N THR A 304 10.29 -6.15 -26.76
CA THR A 304 9.62 -4.96 -26.22
C THR A 304 10.59 -3.78 -26.14
N LYS A 305 10.64 -3.00 -27.23
CA LYS A 305 11.23 -1.66 -27.28
C LYS A 305 10.21 -0.67 -26.76
N ASP A 306 10.52 0.00 -25.66
CA ASP A 306 9.84 1.20 -25.17
C ASP A 306 8.30 1.17 -25.30
N ILE A 307 7.65 0.35 -24.46
CA ILE A 307 6.33 0.71 -23.94
C ILE A 307 6.35 0.40 -22.45
N ASP A 308 6.19 1.48 -21.68
CA ASP A 308 6.19 1.61 -20.23
C ASP A 308 7.57 1.97 -19.60
N PRO A 309 7.79 3.25 -19.21
CA PRO A 309 8.99 3.69 -18.47
C PRO A 309 9.05 3.12 -17.03
N ASP A 310 8.02 2.39 -16.59
CA ASP A 310 8.04 1.64 -15.34
C ASP A 310 9.07 0.52 -15.38
N ILE A 311 10.06 0.67 -14.50
CA ILE A 311 10.93 -0.40 -14.01
C ILE A 311 12.06 -0.73 -14.99
N ASN A 312 13.13 0.05 -14.84
CA ASN A 312 14.44 -0.16 -15.43
C ASN A 312 15.47 -0.31 -14.29
N THR A 313 15.85 -1.55 -13.99
CA THR A 313 16.58 -1.93 -12.77
C THR A 313 18.06 -1.44 -12.79
N ALA A 314 18.53 -0.85 -13.90
CA ALA A 314 19.87 -0.27 -14.03
C ALA A 314 20.03 1.12 -13.37
N LYS A 315 18.94 1.81 -12.98
CA LYS A 315 19.00 3.09 -12.27
C LYS A 315 19.01 2.94 -10.73
N ALA A 316 18.64 1.76 -10.22
CA ALA A 316 18.62 1.46 -8.79
C ALA A 316 20.02 1.52 -8.14
N MET A 317 21.10 1.31 -8.88
CA MET A 317 22.47 1.48 -8.35
C MET A 317 22.91 2.95 -8.17
N ASN A 318 22.14 3.92 -8.69
CA ASN A 318 22.36 5.34 -8.39
C ASN A 318 21.22 5.95 -7.53
N LEU A 319 20.04 5.32 -7.50
CA LEU A 319 18.89 5.69 -6.67
C LEU A 319 18.86 5.00 -5.30
N THR A 320 19.71 4.00 -5.03
CA THR A 320 19.99 3.48 -3.67
C THR A 320 20.49 4.54 -2.69
N LYS A 321 20.77 5.75 -3.19
CA LYS A 321 21.12 6.93 -2.42
C LYS A 321 19.95 7.85 -2.15
N VAL A 322 18.84 7.77 -2.88
CA VAL A 322 17.70 8.69 -2.74
C VAL A 322 16.52 7.96 -2.11
N GLU A 323 16.08 8.46 -0.97
CA GLU A 323 14.94 7.94 -0.22
C GLU A 323 13.87 9.03 -0.16
N ILE A 324 12.62 8.72 -0.50
CA ILE A 324 11.51 9.66 -0.28
C ILE A 324 11.06 9.49 1.17
N LEU A 325 11.22 10.54 1.97
CA LEU A 325 10.84 10.55 3.38
C LEU A 325 9.38 10.93 3.56
N ASN A 326 8.91 11.92 2.80
CA ASN A 326 7.54 12.42 2.88
C ASN A 326 7.05 12.89 1.50
N GLN A 327 5.74 12.77 1.26
CA GLN A 327 5.06 13.25 0.05
C GLN A 327 3.71 13.90 0.39
N ASP A 328 3.33 14.91 -0.37
CA ASP A 328 2.02 15.55 -0.37
C ASP A 328 1.55 15.66 -1.82
N ILE A 329 0.48 14.95 -2.15
CA ILE A 329 0.02 14.68 -3.51
C ILE A 329 -1.46 14.98 -3.57
N ASP A 330 -1.86 15.73 -4.60
CA ASP A 330 -3.27 15.95 -4.91
C ASP A 330 -3.87 14.69 -5.54
N PRO A 331 -4.90 14.07 -4.91
CA PRO A 331 -5.56 12.88 -5.45
C PRO A 331 -6.17 13.11 -6.83
N ASP A 332 -6.52 14.36 -7.15
CA ASP A 332 -7.11 14.73 -8.45
C ASP A 332 -6.05 15.15 -9.49
N GLY A 333 -4.77 15.22 -9.09
CA GLY A 333 -3.66 15.56 -9.98
C GLY A 333 -3.69 16.99 -10.54
N ASN A 334 -4.44 17.90 -9.93
CA ASN A 334 -4.66 19.28 -10.40
C ASN A 334 -3.67 20.28 -9.81
N THR A 335 -3.08 19.99 -8.65
CA THR A 335 -2.08 20.85 -8.00
C THR A 335 -0.70 20.19 -7.94
N PRO A 336 0.38 20.98 -7.78
CA PRO A 336 1.74 20.42 -7.71
C PRO A 336 1.87 19.40 -6.59
N SER A 337 2.69 18.38 -6.82
CA SER A 337 3.04 17.38 -5.80
C SER A 337 4.37 17.73 -5.14
N TYR A 338 4.47 17.52 -3.84
CA TYR A 338 5.62 17.93 -3.04
C TYR A 338 6.28 16.72 -2.37
N TYR A 339 7.60 16.70 -2.36
CA TYR A 339 8.37 15.59 -1.82
C TYR A 339 9.54 16.11 -0.99
N ARG A 340 9.79 15.44 0.14
CA ARG A 340 10.99 15.58 0.96
C ARG A 340 11.81 14.32 0.83
N MET A 341 13.03 14.44 0.31
CA MET A 341 13.90 13.33 -0.04
C MET A 341 15.23 13.40 0.71
N LEU A 342 15.79 12.24 1.03
CA LEU A 342 17.13 12.08 1.59
C LEU A 342 18.06 11.49 0.52
N VAL A 343 19.07 12.25 0.14
CA VAL A 343 20.08 11.86 -0.85
C VAL A 343 21.38 11.50 -0.14
N ASP A 344 22.00 10.40 -0.55
CA ASP A 344 23.23 9.83 0.02
C ASP A 344 23.16 9.57 1.54
N LYS A 345 21.96 9.33 2.07
CA LYS A 345 21.69 9.24 3.53
C LYS A 345 22.17 10.47 4.31
N LYS A 346 22.33 11.62 3.65
CA LYS A 346 23.02 12.78 4.22
C LYS A 346 22.37 14.11 3.91
N HIS A 347 21.91 14.31 2.67
CA HIS A 347 21.48 15.60 2.17
C HIS A 347 19.98 15.62 1.93
N PHE A 348 19.29 16.63 2.45
CA PHE A 348 17.86 16.76 2.27
C PHE A 348 17.54 17.59 1.02
N LYS A 349 16.57 17.12 0.24
CA LYS A 349 16.09 17.77 -0.99
C LYS A 349 14.57 17.87 -0.95
N TYR A 350 14.06 19.04 -1.34
CA TYR A 350 12.65 19.33 -1.47
C TYR A 350 12.32 19.46 -2.96
N ILE A 351 11.44 18.60 -3.45
CA ILE A 351 11.10 18.51 -4.86
C ILE A 351 9.63 18.87 -5.04
N THR A 352 9.36 19.79 -5.93
CA THR A 352 8.02 20.10 -6.42
C THR A 352 7.89 19.57 -7.84
N ILE A 353 6.82 18.82 -8.11
CA ILE A 353 6.51 18.28 -9.43
C ILE A 353 5.25 18.97 -9.93
N ASP A 354 5.31 19.61 -11.11
CA ASP A 354 4.12 20.27 -11.66
C ASP A 354 3.01 19.25 -11.99
N PRO A 355 1.73 19.66 -11.97
CA PRO A 355 0.60 18.79 -12.30
C PRO A 355 0.71 18.18 -13.70
N GLY A 356 0.18 16.95 -13.86
CA GLY A 356 0.06 16.29 -15.16
C GLY A 356 1.36 15.80 -15.79
N ILE A 357 2.47 15.76 -15.04
CA ILE A 357 3.75 15.19 -15.50
C ILE A 357 3.76 13.67 -15.40
N TYR A 358 3.26 13.13 -14.29
CA TYR A 358 3.18 11.70 -13.99
C TYR A 358 1.75 11.35 -13.59
N GLU A 359 1.36 10.09 -13.74
CA GLU A 359 0.07 9.63 -13.25
C GLU A 359 0.03 9.69 -11.72
N VAL A 360 -1.16 9.87 -11.14
CA VAL A 360 -1.32 9.99 -9.68
C VAL A 360 -0.83 8.72 -8.97
N ASP A 361 -1.05 7.56 -9.58
CA ASP A 361 -0.58 6.28 -9.04
C ASP A 361 0.96 6.22 -8.97
N ASP A 362 1.65 6.76 -9.98
CA ASP A 362 3.12 6.84 -10.02
C ASP A 362 3.67 7.80 -8.97
N LEU A 363 3.02 8.97 -8.84
CA LEU A 363 3.34 9.97 -7.82
C LEU A 363 3.21 9.37 -6.41
N CYS A 364 2.18 8.55 -6.19
CA CYS A 364 1.93 7.92 -4.90
C CYS A 364 2.92 6.80 -4.56
N PHE A 365 3.70 6.30 -5.53
CA PHE A 365 4.54 5.13 -5.37
C PHE A 365 6.04 5.45 -5.50
N PRO A 366 6.75 5.67 -4.37
CA PRO A 366 8.14 6.12 -4.35
C PRO A 366 9.13 5.34 -5.23
N PRO A 367 9.09 4.00 -5.30
CA PRO A 367 10.00 3.25 -6.18
C PRO A 367 9.84 3.61 -7.66
N ILE A 368 8.60 3.70 -8.17
CA ILE A 368 8.36 4.11 -9.56
C ILE A 368 8.72 5.57 -9.74
N LEU A 369 8.24 6.45 -8.84
CA LEU A 369 8.52 7.87 -8.95
C LEU A 369 10.02 8.13 -9.08
N LEU A 370 10.84 7.54 -8.20
CA LEU A 370 12.30 7.70 -8.21
C LEU A 370 12.95 7.33 -9.54
N GLU A 371 12.41 6.34 -10.25
CA GLU A 371 12.89 5.95 -11.57
C GLU A 371 12.50 6.94 -12.67
N LEU A 372 11.28 7.47 -12.57
CA LEU A 372 10.72 8.47 -13.46
C LEU A 372 11.41 9.85 -13.29
N LEU A 373 11.96 10.15 -12.11
CA LEU A 373 12.62 11.42 -11.88
C LEU A 373 13.76 11.68 -12.87
N PRO A 374 13.86 12.92 -13.40
CA PRO A 374 15.03 13.34 -14.17
C PRO A 374 16.31 13.24 -13.31
N PRO A 375 17.48 13.07 -13.94
CA PRO A 375 18.75 13.09 -13.22
C PRO A 375 18.90 14.36 -12.38
N PHE A 376 19.32 14.19 -11.13
CA PHE A 376 19.49 15.30 -10.19
C PHE A 376 20.62 16.23 -10.67
N PRO A 377 20.39 17.55 -10.76
CA PRO A 377 21.43 18.50 -11.17
C PRO A 377 22.63 18.47 -10.21
N THR A 378 23.82 18.65 -10.78
CA THR A 378 25.05 18.78 -9.99
C THR A 378 25.12 20.15 -9.31
N GLY A 379 25.88 20.24 -8.21
CA GLY A 379 26.05 21.48 -7.44
C GLY A 379 25.22 21.52 -6.16
N THR A 380 25.27 22.65 -5.48
CA THR A 380 24.62 22.87 -4.19
C THR A 380 23.23 23.46 -4.40
N TRP A 381 22.21 22.70 -4.03
CA TRP A 381 20.80 23.11 -4.02
C TRP A 381 20.07 22.30 -2.97
N ASN A 382 18.93 22.76 -2.50
CA ASN A 382 18.05 22.00 -1.62
C ASN A 382 16.59 22.02 -2.08
N CYS A 383 16.21 22.93 -2.97
CA CYS A 383 14.88 22.96 -3.59
C CYS A 383 15.00 22.78 -5.11
N GLY A 384 14.11 21.97 -5.68
CA GLY A 384 14.06 21.70 -7.11
C GLY A 384 12.63 21.62 -7.62
N ARG A 385 12.38 22.15 -8.81
CA ARG A 385 11.08 22.05 -9.49
C ARG A 385 11.23 21.23 -10.76
N ILE A 386 10.44 20.18 -10.88
CA ILE A 386 10.35 19.34 -12.07
C ILE A 386 9.17 19.81 -12.90
N SER A 387 9.44 20.04 -14.17
CA SER A 387 8.46 20.43 -15.17
C SER A 387 8.63 19.61 -16.45
N GLN A 388 7.68 19.74 -17.37
CA GLN A 388 7.74 19.08 -18.66
C GLN A 388 7.27 20.06 -19.75
N THR A 389 7.96 20.04 -20.89
CA THR A 389 7.49 20.73 -22.11
C THR A 389 6.86 19.70 -23.04
N THR A 390 5.82 20.08 -23.78
CA THR A 390 5.12 19.17 -24.69
C THR A 390 6.08 18.46 -25.64
N GLY A 391 6.14 17.13 -25.58
CA GLY A 391 7.01 16.30 -26.41
C GLY A 391 8.45 16.14 -25.89
N SER A 392 8.79 16.65 -24.70
CA SER A 392 10.08 16.41 -24.04
C SER A 392 9.90 15.48 -22.82
N PRO A 393 10.95 14.74 -22.41
CA PRO A 393 10.94 14.10 -21.09
C PRO A 393 10.86 15.17 -19.97
N PRO A 394 10.40 14.80 -18.77
CA PRO A 394 10.44 15.68 -17.60
C PRO A 394 11.88 16.11 -17.27
N PHE A 395 12.05 17.31 -16.74
CA PHE A 395 13.35 17.88 -16.40
C PHE A 395 13.25 18.82 -15.18
N PHE A 396 14.38 19.06 -14.53
CA PHE A 396 14.48 20.12 -13.51
C PHE A 396 14.41 21.49 -14.19
N ALA A 397 13.25 22.15 -14.09
CA ALA A 397 13.02 23.48 -14.62
C ALA A 397 13.75 24.56 -13.81
N SER A 398 13.92 24.33 -12.51
CA SER A 398 14.71 25.19 -11.64
C SER A 398 15.29 24.42 -10.45
N THR A 399 16.44 24.86 -9.97
CA THR A 399 17.02 24.46 -8.67
C THR A 399 17.52 25.69 -7.94
N SER A 400 17.32 25.72 -6.63
CA SER A 400 17.69 26.82 -5.74
C SER A 400 18.31 26.28 -4.45
N GLN A 401 19.21 27.09 -3.88
CA GLN A 401 19.67 26.92 -2.51
C GLN A 401 18.90 27.90 -1.64
N GLU A 402 17.94 27.38 -0.88
CA GLU A 402 17.01 28.18 -0.08
C GLU A 402 17.29 28.05 1.41
N THR A 403 17.00 29.12 2.15
CA THR A 403 16.98 29.11 3.60
C THR A 403 15.55 28.80 4.04
N LEU A 404 15.26 27.52 4.25
CA LEU A 404 13.92 27.06 4.60
C LEU A 404 13.53 27.50 6.03
N PRO A 405 12.23 27.76 6.28
CA PRO A 405 11.73 28.20 7.60
C PRO A 405 12.16 27.26 8.74
N SER A 406 12.69 27.81 9.82
CA SER A 406 13.11 27.06 11.01
C SER A 406 12.25 27.46 12.21
N ILE A 407 11.96 26.50 13.10
CA ILE A 407 11.34 26.82 14.40
C ILE A 407 12.26 27.82 15.11
N SER A 408 11.70 28.96 15.50
CA SER A 408 12.38 30.02 16.21
C SER A 408 11.36 30.94 16.89
N PRO A 409 11.69 31.58 18.03
CA PRO A 409 12.94 31.43 18.79
C PRO A 409 13.06 30.07 19.50
N LEU A 410 14.30 29.63 19.77
CA LEU A 410 14.56 28.42 20.56
C LEU A 410 14.65 28.78 22.04
N TRP A 411 13.93 28.05 22.90
CA TRP A 411 13.98 28.24 24.35
C TRP A 411 14.76 27.11 25.06
N HIS A 412 14.88 25.95 24.42
CA HIS A 412 15.64 24.80 24.90
C HIS A 412 17.00 24.68 24.19
N SER A 413 18.05 24.26 24.91
CA SER A 413 19.42 24.27 24.39
C SER A 413 19.84 22.98 23.68
N LYS A 414 19.20 21.83 23.99
CA LYS A 414 19.52 20.56 23.36
C LYS A 414 18.85 20.43 21.99
N SER A 415 19.60 19.92 21.04
CA SER A 415 19.08 19.52 19.73
C SER A 415 19.83 18.29 19.21
N TYR A 416 19.14 17.48 18.42
CA TYR A 416 19.70 16.27 17.80
C TYR A 416 19.38 16.23 16.31
N PRO A 417 20.27 15.68 15.46
CA PRO A 417 19.94 15.41 14.07
C PRO A 417 18.80 14.39 13.95
N CYS A 418 17.82 14.61 13.09
CA CYS A 418 16.72 13.67 12.87
C CYS A 418 17.21 12.27 12.47
N LEU A 419 18.28 12.17 11.66
CA LEU A 419 18.90 10.91 11.25
C LEU A 419 19.59 10.14 12.39
N SER A 420 19.68 10.70 13.59
CA SER A 420 20.18 9.98 14.78
C SER A 420 19.10 9.14 15.48
N PHE A 421 17.87 9.18 14.97
CA PHE A 421 16.75 8.41 15.47
C PHE A 421 16.25 7.42 14.43
N GLU A 422 15.85 6.26 14.90
CA GLU A 422 14.99 5.34 14.18
C GLU A 422 13.54 5.73 14.46
N ILE A 423 12.82 6.15 13.41
CA ILE A 423 11.40 6.50 13.50
C ILE A 423 10.59 5.21 13.48
N GLY A 424 9.84 4.94 14.54
CA GLY A 424 8.96 3.79 14.68
C GLY A 424 7.50 4.14 14.42
N GLU A 425 6.61 3.55 15.21
CA GLU A 425 5.15 3.66 15.03
C GLU A 425 4.65 5.11 14.92
N ARG A 426 3.80 5.36 13.93
CA ARG A 426 3.09 6.63 13.79
C ARG A 426 1.87 6.65 14.70
N LEU A 427 1.93 7.45 15.76
CA LEU A 427 0.84 7.59 16.73
C LEU A 427 -0.31 8.42 16.16
N ARG A 428 0.01 9.49 15.41
CA ARG A 428 -0.95 10.36 14.69
C ARG A 428 -0.25 11.18 13.61
N ALA A 429 -0.98 12.02 12.88
CA ALA A 429 -0.39 12.89 11.86
C ALA A 429 0.79 13.70 12.44
N ASN A 430 1.96 13.55 11.82
CA ASN A 430 3.21 14.20 12.20
C ASN A 430 3.72 13.95 13.63
N VAL A 431 3.28 12.85 14.26
CA VAL A 431 3.73 12.43 15.59
C VAL A 431 4.11 10.95 15.55
N TYR A 432 5.36 10.68 15.90
CA TYR A 432 5.97 9.37 15.76
C TYR A 432 6.63 8.96 17.06
N MET A 433 6.58 7.66 17.38
CA MET A 433 7.51 7.08 18.33
C MET A 433 8.90 7.04 17.69
N ALA A 434 9.94 7.37 18.45
CA ALA A 434 11.32 7.41 17.97
C ALA A 434 12.27 6.76 18.98
N PHE A 435 13.26 6.07 18.44
CA PHE A 435 14.23 5.29 19.20
C PHE A 435 15.64 5.81 18.93
N SER A 436 16.45 5.91 19.96
CA SER A 436 17.85 6.29 19.84
C SER A 436 18.66 5.78 21.02
N PRO A 437 19.92 5.35 20.81
CA PRO A 437 20.84 5.01 21.91
C PRO A 437 21.08 6.15 22.91
N GLN A 438 20.70 7.40 22.59
CA GLN A 438 20.80 8.53 23.50
C GLN A 438 19.71 8.55 24.59
N PHE A 439 18.64 7.77 24.44
CA PHE A 439 17.53 7.70 25.38
C PHE A 439 17.32 6.24 25.82
N GLU A 440 17.14 6.03 27.12
CA GLU A 440 16.89 4.68 27.68
C GLU A 440 15.49 4.15 27.33
N LYS A 441 14.55 5.06 27.07
CA LYS A 441 13.17 4.77 26.71
C LYS A 441 12.83 5.38 25.35
N PRO A 442 11.81 4.86 24.65
CA PRO A 442 11.27 5.51 23.46
C PRO A 442 10.85 6.95 23.76
N VAL A 443 10.98 7.83 22.76
CA VAL A 443 10.56 9.23 22.83
C VAL A 443 9.54 9.52 21.74
N VAL A 444 8.80 10.61 21.86
CA VAL A 444 7.86 11.05 20.83
C VAL A 444 8.52 12.17 20.01
N ALA A 445 8.62 11.95 18.71
CA ALA A 445 9.10 12.91 17.73
C ALA A 445 7.91 13.60 17.04
N LYS A 446 7.88 14.93 17.13
CA LYS A 446 6.95 15.79 16.39
C LYS A 446 7.74 16.67 15.43
N PHE A 447 7.43 16.62 14.14
CA PHE A 447 8.17 17.40 13.16
C PHE A 447 7.41 17.74 11.88
N ALA A 448 7.78 18.88 11.30
CA ALA A 448 7.31 19.33 10.01
C ALA A 448 7.91 18.47 8.89
N ARG A 449 7.05 17.93 8.03
CA ARG A 449 7.41 17.26 6.78
C ARG A 449 7.75 18.29 5.70
N PHE A 450 7.05 19.43 5.72
CA PHE A 450 7.21 20.49 4.75
C PHE A 450 7.32 21.87 5.41
N GLU A 451 7.84 22.84 4.67
CA GLU A 451 8.12 24.17 5.20
C GLU A 451 6.89 24.95 5.70
N TRP A 452 5.73 24.73 5.08
CA TRP A 452 4.48 25.40 5.48
C TRP A 452 3.95 24.89 6.83
N GLU A 453 4.41 23.72 7.29
CA GLU A 453 3.97 23.15 8.57
C GLU A 453 4.76 23.70 9.77
N ILE A 454 5.89 24.38 9.54
CA ILE A 454 6.78 24.88 10.62
C ILE A 454 6.03 25.81 11.58
N GLY A 455 5.09 26.60 11.08
CA GLY A 455 4.31 27.55 11.88
C GLY A 455 3.55 26.89 13.03
N TYR A 456 3.01 25.69 12.83
CA TYR A 456 2.24 24.97 13.85
C TYR A 456 3.10 24.59 15.07
N TYR A 457 4.35 24.19 14.82
CA TYR A 457 5.26 23.80 15.90
C TYR A 457 5.85 24.98 16.68
N ILE A 458 5.83 26.19 16.14
CA ILE A 458 6.30 27.38 16.88
C ILE A 458 5.39 27.61 18.10
N ALA A 459 4.08 27.55 17.91
CA ALA A 459 3.11 27.72 18.99
C ALA A 459 3.26 26.62 20.05
N GLU A 460 3.29 25.36 19.61
CA GLU A 460 3.37 24.22 20.53
C GLU A 460 4.69 24.23 21.33
N THR A 461 5.83 24.46 20.67
CA THR A 461 7.12 24.53 21.37
C THR A 461 7.15 25.67 22.37
N GLN A 462 6.55 26.83 22.05
CA GLN A 462 6.45 27.94 22.98
C GLN A 462 5.56 27.59 24.18
N ALA A 463 4.48 26.83 23.98
CA ALA A 463 3.65 26.34 25.08
C ALA A 463 4.44 25.42 26.02
N TYR A 464 5.27 24.51 25.50
CA TYR A 464 6.17 23.69 26.32
C TYR A 464 7.10 24.52 27.22
N SER A 465 7.58 25.68 26.73
CA SER A 465 8.41 26.58 27.55
C SER A 465 7.66 27.17 28.75
N TRP A 466 6.33 27.30 28.66
CA TRP A 466 5.49 27.84 29.73
C TRP A 466 5.15 26.81 30.78
N ILE A 467 5.03 25.53 30.37
CA ILE A 467 4.64 24.42 31.26
C ILE A 467 5.84 23.62 31.78
N GLN A 468 7.07 23.93 31.35
CA GLN A 468 8.28 23.25 31.79
C GLN A 468 8.40 23.23 33.32
N GLY A 469 8.52 22.04 33.90
CA GLY A 469 8.65 21.86 35.35
C GLY A 469 7.35 22.02 36.15
N HIS A 470 6.20 22.07 35.46
CA HIS A 470 4.88 22.17 36.09
C HIS A 470 4.06 20.88 35.98
N ASP A 471 4.60 19.75 35.53
CA ASP A 471 3.90 18.45 35.43
C ASP A 471 2.51 18.55 34.77
N ILE A 472 2.38 19.35 33.70
CA ILE A 472 1.12 19.54 32.96
C ILE A 472 1.06 18.62 31.74
N GLY A 473 2.15 18.59 30.98
CA GLY A 473 2.29 17.79 29.78
C GLY A 473 3.57 16.93 29.81
N PRO A 474 3.86 16.22 28.72
CA PRO A 474 5.11 15.49 28.55
C PRO A 474 6.34 16.38 28.73
N GLU A 475 7.46 15.83 29.21
CA GLU A 475 8.70 16.59 29.29
C GLU A 475 9.23 16.93 27.89
N PHE A 476 9.64 18.18 27.66
CA PHE A 476 10.34 18.57 26.44
C PHE A 476 11.82 18.16 26.52
N LEU A 477 12.27 17.31 25.61
CA LEU A 477 13.59 16.68 25.71
C LEU A 477 14.64 17.42 24.87
N ALA A 478 14.31 17.76 23.62
CA ALA A 478 15.22 18.42 22.69
C ALA A 478 14.51 18.89 21.42
N TYR A 479 15.18 19.75 20.64
CA TYR A 479 14.79 20.01 19.27
C TYR A 479 15.31 18.93 18.30
N LEU A 480 14.61 18.74 17.19
CA LEU A 480 15.06 17.91 16.07
C LEU A 480 15.57 18.80 14.93
N THR A 481 16.70 18.41 14.34
CA THR A 481 17.36 19.18 13.29
C THR A 481 17.58 18.40 12.00
N GLU A 482 17.50 19.13 10.89
CA GLU A 482 17.83 18.69 9.54
C GLU A 482 18.94 19.59 9.01
N GLU A 483 20.17 19.07 8.87
CA GLU A 483 21.34 19.85 8.42
C GLU A 483 21.49 21.22 9.15
N GLY A 484 21.12 21.27 10.44
CA GLY A 484 21.18 22.48 11.28
C GLY A 484 19.89 23.31 11.34
N ARG A 485 18.92 23.07 10.45
CA ARG A 485 17.57 23.66 10.51
C ARG A 485 16.75 22.97 11.59
N VAL A 486 16.08 23.72 12.46
CA VAL A 486 15.17 23.13 13.45
C VAL A 486 13.79 22.96 12.83
N MET A 487 13.34 21.71 12.70
CA MET A 487 12.08 21.36 12.03
C MET A 487 11.04 20.72 12.95
N GLY A 488 11.37 20.53 14.23
CA GLY A 488 10.52 19.85 15.18
C GLY A 488 11.21 19.62 16.51
N PHE A 489 10.67 18.73 17.32
CA PHE A 489 11.12 18.49 18.68
C PHE A 489 10.78 17.08 19.19
N LEU A 490 11.40 16.73 20.31
CA LEU A 490 11.25 15.49 21.04
C LEU A 490 10.61 15.77 22.38
N ILE A 491 9.64 14.94 22.75
CA ILE A 491 9.03 14.92 24.07
C ILE A 491 9.05 13.51 24.66
N GLU A 492 8.87 13.44 25.97
CA GLU A 492 8.67 12.19 26.70
C GLU A 492 7.53 11.37 26.09
N TYR A 493 7.75 10.07 25.94
CA TYR A 493 6.65 9.13 25.71
C TYR A 493 5.91 8.87 27.02
N VAL A 494 4.64 9.22 27.08
CA VAL A 494 3.79 9.03 28.25
C VAL A 494 2.90 7.83 28.02
N GLU A 495 3.15 6.76 28.78
CA GLU A 495 2.31 5.57 28.78
C GLU A 495 1.03 5.85 29.57
N GLY A 496 -0.12 5.78 28.90
CA GLY A 496 -1.41 6.10 29.49
C GLY A 496 -2.58 5.88 28.52
N LEU A 497 -3.80 5.81 29.06
CA LEU A 497 -5.03 5.67 28.27
C LEU A 497 -5.68 7.03 28.07
N HIS A 498 -6.43 7.21 26.98
CA HIS A 498 -7.22 8.43 26.82
C HIS A 498 -8.26 8.58 27.93
N ALA A 499 -8.45 9.82 28.38
CA ALA A 499 -9.39 10.12 29.46
C ALA A 499 -10.83 9.77 29.08
N THR A 500 -11.57 9.26 30.05
CA THR A 500 -13.01 9.05 29.98
C THR A 500 -13.73 10.07 30.85
N ILE A 501 -15.06 10.09 30.80
CA ILE A 501 -15.86 10.91 31.72
C ILE A 501 -15.56 10.62 33.21
N SER A 502 -15.11 9.40 33.54
CA SER A 502 -14.74 9.04 34.91
C SER A 502 -13.52 9.82 35.42
N ASP A 503 -12.71 10.34 34.50
CA ASP A 503 -11.45 11.05 34.78
C ASP A 503 -11.64 12.57 34.83
N LEU A 504 -12.87 13.07 34.67
CA LEU A 504 -13.21 14.49 34.67
C LEU A 504 -12.54 15.27 35.83
N PRO A 505 -12.54 14.81 37.10
CA PRO A 505 -11.88 15.55 38.17
C PRO A 505 -10.36 15.72 37.96
N ALA A 506 -9.70 14.73 37.37
CA ALA A 506 -8.27 14.81 37.07
C ALA A 506 -8.01 15.73 35.87
N CYS A 507 -8.86 15.69 34.85
CA CYS A 507 -8.82 16.58 33.69
C CYS A 507 -9.07 18.05 34.09
N GLU A 508 -10.06 18.32 34.95
CA GLU A 508 -10.30 19.67 35.48
C GLU A 508 -9.09 20.20 36.28
N ALA A 509 -8.50 19.34 37.10
CA ALA A 509 -7.34 19.72 37.90
C ALA A 509 -6.12 20.08 37.03
N ILE A 510 -5.84 19.32 35.97
CA ILE A 510 -4.71 19.60 35.07
C ILE A 510 -4.96 20.88 34.25
N VAL A 511 -6.19 21.10 33.78
CA VAL A 511 -6.58 22.32 33.06
C VAL A 511 -6.50 23.55 33.97
N ARG A 512 -7.00 23.49 35.20
CA ARG A 512 -6.87 24.61 36.16
C ARG A 512 -5.43 24.93 36.49
N ARG A 513 -4.53 23.94 36.51
CA ARG A 513 -3.08 24.18 36.66
C ARG A 513 -2.49 24.90 35.44
N LEU A 514 -2.90 24.52 34.22
CA LEU A 514 -2.52 25.23 32.99
C LEU A 514 -3.01 26.69 33.02
N HIS A 515 -4.27 26.92 33.37
CA HIS A 515 -4.86 28.26 33.51
C HIS A 515 -4.17 29.09 34.59
N GLY A 516 -3.75 28.46 35.70
CA GLY A 516 -2.98 29.11 36.75
C GLY A 516 -1.61 29.64 36.28
N LEU A 517 -1.10 29.14 35.15
CA LEU A 517 0.08 29.69 34.48
C LEU A 517 -0.25 30.81 33.49
N GLY A 518 -1.51 31.21 33.33
CA GLY A 518 -1.95 32.20 32.34
C GLY A 518 -1.93 31.67 30.92
N VAL A 519 -2.18 30.36 30.74
CA VAL A 519 -2.19 29.69 29.43
C VAL A 519 -3.58 29.14 29.16
N LEU A 520 -4.18 29.49 28.02
CA LEU A 520 -5.42 28.92 27.51
C LEU A 520 -5.07 27.82 26.51
N HIS A 521 -5.72 26.66 26.56
CA HIS A 521 -5.37 25.55 25.67
C HIS A 521 -5.86 25.79 24.23
N GLY A 522 -7.10 26.25 24.06
CA GLY A 522 -7.71 26.61 22.78
C GLY A 522 -8.47 25.46 22.10
N ASP A 523 -8.11 24.21 22.37
CA ASP A 523 -8.73 23.02 21.78
C ASP A 523 -8.77 21.85 22.78
N LEU A 524 -9.58 21.93 23.83
CA LEU A 524 -9.73 20.80 24.77
C LEU A 524 -10.73 19.78 24.21
N ASN A 525 -10.29 18.54 24.05
CA ASN A 525 -11.10 17.38 23.71
C ASN A 525 -10.53 16.13 24.38
N LYS A 526 -11.31 15.03 24.44
CA LYS A 526 -10.89 13.79 25.13
C LYS A 526 -9.57 13.18 24.64
N HIS A 527 -9.21 13.39 23.37
CA HIS A 527 -7.99 12.87 22.77
C HIS A 527 -6.74 13.63 23.21
N ASN A 528 -6.91 14.83 23.79
CA ASN A 528 -5.81 15.65 24.30
C ASN A 528 -5.45 15.34 25.76
N PHE A 529 -6.12 14.36 26.39
CA PHE A 529 -5.82 13.89 27.74
C PHE A 529 -5.34 12.45 27.74
N LEU A 530 -4.25 12.19 28.46
CA LEU A 530 -3.76 10.86 28.80
C LEU A 530 -3.78 10.66 30.31
N ILE A 531 -4.35 9.56 30.77
CA ILE A 531 -4.35 9.12 32.15
C ILE A 531 -3.22 8.11 32.33
N SER A 532 -2.20 8.54 33.07
CA SER A 532 -0.96 7.78 33.34
C SER A 532 -0.82 7.49 34.82
N GLU A 533 0.23 6.74 35.21
CA GLU A 533 0.54 6.49 36.63
C GLU A 533 0.78 7.77 37.45
N ARG A 534 1.19 8.88 36.79
CA ARG A 534 1.36 10.19 37.44
C ARG A 534 0.09 11.06 37.43
N GLY A 535 -1.03 10.53 36.96
CA GLY A 535 -2.30 11.24 36.81
C GLY A 535 -2.55 11.73 35.38
N ALA A 536 -3.44 12.72 35.25
CA ALA A 536 -3.80 13.30 33.96
C ALA A 536 -2.65 14.13 33.38
N VAL A 537 -2.34 13.88 32.12
CA VAL A 537 -1.32 14.57 31.31
C VAL A 537 -2.01 15.16 30.10
N LEU A 538 -1.81 16.45 29.88
CA LEU A 538 -2.34 17.17 28.73
C LEU A 538 -1.34 17.13 27.59
N ILE A 539 -1.81 16.83 26.39
CA ILE A 539 -1.03 16.79 25.16
C ILE A 539 -1.67 17.70 24.11
N ASP A 540 -0.91 18.02 23.06
CA ASP A 540 -1.38 18.78 21.90
C ASP A 540 -1.60 20.28 22.09
N PHE A 541 -0.52 21.01 22.39
CA PHE A 541 -0.59 22.44 22.70
C PHE A 541 -0.52 23.36 21.47
N GLU A 542 -0.90 22.88 20.28
CA GLU A 542 -0.76 23.66 19.03
C GLU A 542 -1.60 24.94 19.00
N THR A 543 -2.76 24.94 19.66
CA THR A 543 -3.66 26.08 19.77
C THR A 543 -3.44 26.91 21.04
N ALA A 544 -2.51 26.46 21.91
CA ALA A 544 -2.31 27.04 23.22
C ALA A 544 -1.67 28.43 23.12
N LYS A 545 -2.15 29.35 23.97
CA LYS A 545 -1.68 30.74 23.97
C LYS A 545 -1.67 31.33 25.38
N ARG A 546 -0.76 32.29 25.59
CA ARG A 546 -0.82 33.17 26.76
C ARG A 546 -2.08 34.02 26.68
N SER A 547 -2.83 34.05 27.77
CA SER A 547 -4.10 34.76 27.83
C SER A 547 -4.40 35.21 29.24
N ASP A 548 -4.94 36.43 29.37
CA ASP A 548 -5.54 36.95 30.61
C ASP A 548 -7.08 36.82 30.58
N ASP A 549 -7.62 36.10 29.58
CA ASP A 549 -9.06 35.87 29.40
C ASP A 549 -9.58 34.82 30.41
N ILE A 550 -9.89 35.29 31.61
CA ILE A 550 -10.45 34.48 32.70
C ILE A 550 -11.79 33.85 32.29
N GLU A 551 -12.61 34.57 31.51
CA GLU A 551 -13.91 34.06 31.06
C GLU A 551 -13.73 32.90 30.06
N GLY A 552 -12.78 33.03 29.14
CA GLY A 552 -12.40 31.95 28.22
C GLY A 552 -11.85 30.73 28.95
N MET A 553 -11.04 30.92 29.99
CA MET A 553 -10.51 29.83 30.83
C MET A 553 -11.61 29.09 31.59
N GLU A 554 -12.55 29.81 32.23
CA GLU A 554 -13.67 29.13 32.92
C GLU A 554 -14.57 28.39 31.92
N LYS A 555 -14.77 28.92 30.70
CA LYS A 555 -15.50 28.19 29.64
C LYS A 555 -14.83 26.87 29.22
N GLU A 556 -13.49 26.82 29.18
CA GLU A 556 -12.76 25.58 28.92
C GLU A 556 -13.03 24.52 29.99
N VAL A 557 -13.11 24.93 31.26
CA VAL A 557 -13.42 24.01 32.38
C VAL A 557 -14.89 23.59 32.34
N GLU A 558 -15.82 24.54 32.19
CA GLU A 558 -17.27 24.26 32.14
C GLU A 558 -17.66 23.35 30.95
N GLY A 559 -16.95 23.49 29.82
CA GLY A 559 -17.19 22.68 28.63
C GLY A 559 -16.57 21.27 28.67
N LEU A 560 -15.70 20.99 29.64
CA LEU A 560 -14.87 19.79 29.65
C LEU A 560 -15.68 18.49 29.77
N GLU A 561 -16.75 18.49 30.56
CA GLU A 561 -17.68 17.36 30.67
C GLU A 561 -18.25 16.97 29.30
N GLY A 562 -18.68 17.97 28.52
CA GLY A 562 -19.21 17.76 27.16
C GLY A 562 -18.15 17.24 26.20
N GLN A 563 -16.91 17.73 26.32
CA GLN A 563 -15.78 17.29 25.48
C GLN A 563 -15.33 15.86 25.78
N LEU A 564 -15.48 15.40 27.03
CA LEU A 564 -15.20 14.01 27.41
C LEU A 564 -16.32 13.04 27.00
N LEU A 565 -17.55 13.52 26.92
CA LEU A 565 -18.73 12.76 26.48
C LEU A 565 -18.92 12.74 24.95
N ASP A 566 -18.16 13.54 24.21
CA ASP A 566 -18.34 13.64 22.76
C ASP A 566 -18.01 12.32 22.04
N GLU A 567 -18.95 11.82 21.26
CA GLU A 567 -18.83 10.60 20.44
C GLU A 567 -18.66 10.91 18.95
N SER A 568 -18.65 12.19 18.55
CA SER A 568 -18.64 12.58 17.14
C SER A 568 -17.28 12.39 16.44
N GLY A 569 -16.23 12.04 17.20
CA GLY A 569 -14.86 11.94 16.68
C GLY A 569 -14.17 13.28 16.43
N ASN A 570 -14.71 14.39 16.95
CA ASN A 570 -14.02 15.67 16.90
C ASN A 570 -12.71 15.60 17.69
N GLY A 571 -11.61 16.08 17.10
CA GLY A 571 -10.27 16.03 17.69
C GLY A 571 -9.45 14.76 17.36
N GLY A 572 -10.04 13.77 16.69
CA GLY A 572 -9.32 12.58 16.19
C GLY A 572 -10.11 11.26 16.32
N VAL A 573 -9.75 10.26 15.50
CA VAL A 573 -10.26 8.88 15.62
C VAL A 573 -9.12 8.01 16.13
N VAL A 574 -9.32 7.33 17.26
CA VAL A 574 -8.35 6.34 17.78
C VAL A 574 -8.40 5.13 16.85
N VAL A 575 -7.27 4.80 16.22
CA VAL A 575 -7.07 3.46 15.65
C VAL A 575 -6.76 2.58 16.86
N GLU A 576 -7.72 1.76 17.29
CA GLU A 576 -7.48 0.81 18.38
C GLU A 576 -6.37 -0.15 17.97
N ALA A 577 -5.23 -0.07 18.67
CA ALA A 577 -4.19 -1.07 18.56
C ALA A 577 -4.71 -2.38 19.15
N ASP A 578 -4.86 -3.40 18.29
CA ASP A 578 -5.06 -4.78 18.73
C ASP A 578 -3.96 -5.15 19.75
N SER A 579 -4.39 -5.79 20.84
CA SER A 579 -3.56 -6.11 22.01
C SER A 579 -2.25 -6.83 21.65
N PRO A 580 -1.16 -6.62 22.40
CA PRO A 580 0.12 -7.24 22.09
C PRO A 580 0.03 -8.78 22.16
N PRO A 581 0.66 -9.51 21.22
CA PRO A 581 0.79 -10.95 21.31
C PRO A 581 1.68 -11.32 22.51
N VAL A 582 1.19 -12.25 23.33
CA VAL A 582 1.90 -12.83 24.49
C VAL A 582 3.18 -13.54 24.08
#